data_AF-A0A5Q4ELE4-F1
#
_entry.id   AF-A0A5Q4ELE4-F1
#
_cell.length_a   1.000
_cell.length_b   1.000
_cell.length_c   1.000
_cell.angle_alpha   90.00
_cell.angle_beta   90.00
_cell.angle_gamma   90.00
#
_symmetry.space_group_name_H-M   'P 1'
#
loop_
_entity.id
_entity.type
_entity.pdbx_description
1 polymer ?
#
loop_
_entity_poly.entity_id
_entity_poly.type
_entity_poly.pdbx_seq_one_letter_code
_entity_poly.pdbx_strand_id
1 'polypeptide(L)'
;MNKSLAVSEGVHLLALGVWLGAVVMAGMSAMVVFPTMEGLEPALPAYAAYDGAHSALAAGRVMFAVFFACDLVQLCAAFFVVMPFMAAAFGLGLSMRRPVNAFRAALVFVLAAMLAFHLVALTPAMNTELQAYWQAAAEGDTAMAATHKAAFDARHPTARLVLTAMTAGLALAFMAGVWSVATAGGAVKEAEKPTRSGHRREQGEAKLQEPLLLKRRL
;
A
#
# COMPACT_ATOMS: atom_id res chain seq x y z
N MET A 1 -23.11 3.55 -8.13
CA MET A 1 -21.77 4.17 -8.03
C MET A 1 -21.44 4.80 -9.38
N ASN A 2 -21.00 6.07 -9.42
CA ASN A 2 -20.63 6.73 -10.67
C ASN A 2 -19.43 6.00 -11.29
N LYS A 3 -19.40 5.82 -12.62
CA LYS A 3 -18.32 5.10 -13.33
C LYS A 3 -16.94 5.66 -12.96
N SER A 4 -16.81 6.98 -12.86
CA SER A 4 -15.56 7.66 -12.49
C SER A 4 -15.08 7.32 -11.07
N LEU A 5 -15.98 7.16 -10.10
CA LEU A 5 -15.62 6.76 -8.74
C LEU A 5 -15.12 5.31 -8.71
N ALA A 6 -15.75 4.43 -9.50
CA ALA A 6 -15.32 3.03 -9.62
C ALA A 6 -13.90 2.93 -10.21
N VAL A 7 -13.62 3.70 -11.27
CA VAL A 7 -12.28 3.76 -11.89
C VAL A 7 -11.25 4.31 -10.91
N SER A 8 -11.57 5.40 -10.22
CA SER A 8 -10.69 6.02 -9.21
C SER A 8 -10.33 5.04 -8.10
N GLU A 9 -11.30 4.30 -7.56
CA GLU A 9 -11.02 3.28 -6.53
C GLU A 9 -10.25 2.07 -7.07
N GLY A 10 -10.50 1.66 -8.31
CA GLY A 10 -9.73 0.61 -8.97
C GLY A 10 -8.24 0.98 -9.09
N VAL A 11 -7.94 2.20 -9.55
CA VAL A 11 -6.57 2.71 -9.65
C VAL A 11 -5.92 2.79 -8.27
N HIS A 12 -6.63 3.33 -7.27
CA HIS A 12 -6.13 3.43 -5.91
C HIS A 12 -5.77 2.05 -5.31
N LEU A 13 -6.65 1.06 -5.46
CA LEU A 13 -6.41 -0.30 -4.97
C LEU A 13 -5.24 -1.00 -5.69
N LEU A 14 -5.16 -0.85 -7.02
CA LEU A 14 -4.04 -1.38 -7.79
C LEU A 14 -2.71 -0.75 -7.34
N ALA A 15 -2.69 0.57 -7.14
CA ALA A 15 -1.50 1.28 -6.68
C ALA A 15 -1.08 0.84 -5.26
N LEU A 16 -2.03 0.66 -4.33
CA LEU A 16 -1.75 0.10 -3.00
C LEU A 16 -1.16 -1.30 -3.08
N GLY A 17 -1.69 -2.16 -3.96
CA GLY A 17 -1.18 -3.52 -4.17
C GLY A 17 0.24 -3.52 -4.73
N VAL A 18 0.53 -2.68 -5.72
CA VAL A 18 1.89 -2.51 -6.28
C VAL A 18 2.86 -1.99 -5.23
N TRP A 19 2.46 -0.99 -4.45
CA TRP A 19 3.30 -0.45 -3.37
C TRP A 19 3.62 -1.53 -2.33
N LEU A 20 2.60 -2.24 -1.84
CA LEU A 20 2.77 -3.33 -0.88
C LEU A 20 3.71 -4.42 -1.42
N GLY A 21 3.48 -4.86 -2.66
CA GLY A 21 4.29 -5.88 -3.32
C GLY A 21 5.76 -5.47 -3.43
N ALA A 22 6.04 -4.22 -3.81
CA ALA A 22 7.41 -3.72 -3.93
C ALA A 22 8.18 -3.75 -2.60
N VAL A 23 7.54 -3.34 -1.50
CA VAL A 23 8.17 -3.36 -0.17
C VAL A 23 8.41 -4.78 0.32
N VAL A 24 7.43 -5.68 0.15
CA VAL A 24 7.57 -7.09 0.52
C VAL A 24 8.69 -7.76 -0.27
N MET A 25 8.73 -7.55 -1.59
CA MET A 25 9.76 -8.14 -2.44
C MET A 25 11.17 -7.66 -2.09
N ALA A 26 11.35 -6.36 -1.81
CA ALA A 26 12.65 -5.86 -1.36
C ALA A 26 13.10 -6.49 -0.04
N GLY A 27 12.17 -6.66 0.92
CA GLY A 27 12.43 -7.37 2.17
C GLY A 27 12.82 -8.83 1.96
N MET A 28 12.08 -9.55 1.10
CA MET A 28 12.39 -10.93 0.75
C MET A 28 13.74 -11.07 0.04
N SER A 29 14.07 -10.14 -0.88
CA SER A 29 15.39 -10.11 -1.52
C SER A 29 16.51 -9.97 -0.49
N ALA A 30 16.36 -9.09 0.50
CA ALA A 30 17.35 -8.96 1.58
C ALA A 30 17.49 -10.26 2.39
N MET A 31 16.38 -10.90 2.74
CA MET A 31 16.36 -12.16 3.49
C MET A 31 17.08 -13.30 2.75
N VAL A 32 17.13 -13.27 1.41
CA VAL A 32 17.83 -14.28 0.60
C VAL A 32 19.27 -13.88 0.34
N VAL A 33 19.52 -12.65 -0.11
CA VAL A 33 20.83 -12.21 -0.59
C VAL A 33 21.87 -12.20 0.53
N PHE A 34 21.54 -11.67 1.72
CA PHE A 34 22.52 -11.56 2.81
C PHE A 34 23.02 -12.94 3.30
N PRO A 35 22.14 -13.90 3.68
CA PRO A 35 22.60 -15.24 4.08
C PRO A 35 23.29 -16.00 2.94
N THR A 36 22.84 -15.82 1.69
CA THR A 36 23.48 -16.47 0.55
C THR A 36 24.90 -15.96 0.35
N MET A 37 25.13 -14.65 0.40
CA MET A 37 26.47 -14.07 0.28
C MET A 37 27.36 -14.46 1.45
N GLU A 38 26.81 -14.59 2.66
CA GLU A 38 27.55 -15.08 3.81
C GLU A 38 28.05 -16.51 3.58
N GLY A 39 27.18 -17.42 3.14
CA GLY A 39 27.54 -18.82 2.87
C GLY A 39 28.45 -19.03 1.66
N LEU A 40 28.56 -18.06 0.75
CA LEU A 40 29.46 -18.10 -0.41
C LEU A 40 30.87 -17.60 -0.11
N GLU A 41 31.05 -16.84 0.98
CA GLU A 41 32.33 -16.21 1.37
C GLU A 41 33.06 -15.56 0.17
N PRO A 42 32.41 -14.66 -0.60
CA PRO A 42 32.98 -14.17 -1.84
C PRO A 42 34.27 -13.39 -1.60
N ALA A 43 35.31 -13.66 -2.39
CA ALA A 43 36.48 -12.80 -2.43
C ALA A 43 36.24 -11.66 -3.43
N LEU A 44 36.44 -10.41 -3.01
CA LEU A 44 36.33 -9.23 -3.87
C LEU A 44 37.73 -8.66 -4.12
N PRO A 45 38.38 -8.91 -5.27
CA PRO A 45 39.76 -8.47 -5.52
C PRO A 45 39.95 -6.95 -5.39
N ALA A 46 38.92 -6.16 -5.70
CA ALA A 46 38.94 -4.70 -5.54
C ALA A 46 39.01 -4.23 -4.07
N TYR A 47 38.81 -5.14 -3.11
CA TYR A 47 38.85 -4.89 -1.68
C TYR A 47 39.88 -5.80 -1.00
N ALA A 48 40.90 -6.29 -1.72
CA ALA A 48 41.86 -7.26 -1.19
C ALA A 48 42.65 -6.78 0.04
N ALA A 49 42.74 -5.46 0.26
CA ALA A 49 43.38 -4.85 1.42
C ALA A 49 42.44 -4.66 2.63
N TYR A 50 41.15 -5.00 2.50
CA TYR A 50 40.17 -4.92 3.58
C TYR A 50 40.08 -6.24 4.32
N ASP A 51 40.24 -6.21 5.65
CA ASP A 51 40.27 -7.43 6.47
C ASP A 51 38.88 -7.90 6.93
N GLY A 52 37.82 -7.15 6.61
CA GLY A 52 36.47 -7.46 7.03
C GLY A 52 35.72 -8.39 6.07
N ALA A 53 34.48 -8.74 6.45
CA ALA A 53 33.66 -9.66 5.67
C ALA A 53 33.29 -9.10 4.29
N HIS A 54 33.81 -9.72 3.22
CA HIS A 54 33.50 -9.38 1.84
C HIS A 54 32.06 -9.74 1.44
N SER A 55 31.44 -10.71 2.12
CA SER A 55 30.04 -11.08 1.96
C SER A 55 29.11 -9.88 2.14
N ALA A 56 29.32 -9.09 3.20
CA ALA A 56 28.52 -7.91 3.51
C ALA A 56 28.70 -6.80 2.46
N LEU A 57 29.92 -6.60 1.95
CA LEU A 57 30.19 -5.67 0.85
C LEU A 57 29.44 -6.07 -0.42
N ALA A 58 29.55 -7.34 -0.81
CA ALA A 58 28.90 -7.89 -2.00
C ALA A 58 27.37 -7.80 -1.89
N ALA A 59 26.80 -8.26 -0.76
CA ALA A 59 25.37 -8.21 -0.50
C ALA A 59 24.85 -6.76 -0.50
N GLY A 60 25.55 -5.86 0.19
CA GLY A 60 25.19 -4.44 0.27
C GLY A 60 25.13 -3.78 -1.11
N ARG A 61 26.08 -4.08 -2.00
CA ARG A 61 26.11 -3.54 -3.37
C ARG A 61 24.92 -4.01 -4.21
N VAL A 62 24.58 -5.29 -4.13
CA VAL A 62 23.41 -5.85 -4.82
C VAL A 62 22.13 -5.22 -4.27
N MET A 63 21.99 -5.19 -2.94
CA MET A 63 20.78 -4.71 -2.29
C MET A 63 20.56 -3.21 -2.44
N PHE A 64 21.63 -2.41 -2.57
CA PHE A 64 21.51 -0.97 -2.84
C PHE A 64 20.71 -0.69 -4.13
N ALA A 65 20.96 -1.43 -5.21
CA ALA A 65 20.20 -1.29 -6.44
C ALA A 65 18.74 -1.72 -6.28
N VAL A 66 18.50 -2.81 -5.54
CA VAL A 66 17.14 -3.31 -5.24
C VAL A 66 16.36 -2.30 -4.41
N PHE A 67 16.95 -1.73 -3.36
CA PHE A 67 16.31 -0.73 -2.52
C PHE A 67 16.06 0.57 -3.27
N PHE A 68 16.98 1.02 -4.11
CA PHE A 68 16.75 2.18 -4.98
C PHE A 68 15.57 1.96 -5.93
N ALA A 69 15.50 0.80 -6.59
CA ALA A 69 14.38 0.45 -7.45
C ALA A 69 13.05 0.38 -6.66
N CYS A 70 13.09 -0.18 -5.45
CA CYS A 70 11.95 -0.19 -4.54
C CYS A 70 11.48 1.23 -4.22
N ASP A 71 12.38 2.12 -3.78
CA ASP A 71 12.08 3.51 -3.45
C ASP A 71 11.44 4.28 -4.62
N LEU A 72 11.93 4.05 -5.85
CA LEU A 72 11.31 4.62 -7.05
C LEU A 72 9.88 4.11 -7.27
N VAL A 73 9.65 2.80 -7.15
CA VAL A 73 8.31 2.21 -7.26
C VAL A 73 7.40 2.72 -6.16
N GLN A 74 7.88 2.84 -4.92
CA GLN A 74 7.12 3.38 -3.80
C GLN A 74 6.69 4.83 -4.06
N LEU A 75 7.60 5.69 -4.55
CA LEU A 75 7.29 7.08 -4.87
C LEU A 75 6.21 7.18 -5.96
N CYS A 76 6.35 6.42 -7.04
CA CYS A 76 5.35 6.37 -8.11
C CYS A 76 4.01 5.83 -7.61
N ALA A 77 4.01 4.72 -6.87
CA ALA A 77 2.79 4.12 -6.34
C ALA A 77 2.09 5.05 -5.34
N ALA A 78 2.84 5.75 -4.47
CA ALA A 78 2.29 6.74 -3.55
C ALA A 78 1.55 7.85 -4.27
N PHE A 79 2.09 8.36 -5.39
CA PHE A 79 1.40 9.33 -6.23
C PHE A 79 0.05 8.79 -6.75
N PHE A 80 0.04 7.55 -7.26
CA PHE A 80 -1.18 6.89 -7.75
C PHE A 80 -2.12 6.38 -6.64
N VAL A 81 -1.69 6.33 -5.38
CA VAL A 81 -2.57 6.10 -4.23
C VAL A 81 -3.24 7.41 -3.82
N VAL A 82 -2.46 8.48 -3.67
CA VAL A 82 -2.93 9.77 -3.15
C VAL A 82 -3.82 10.50 -4.16
N MET A 83 -3.40 10.63 -5.42
CA MET A 83 -4.13 11.45 -6.40
C MET A 83 -5.55 10.96 -6.67
N PRO A 84 -5.81 9.66 -6.95
CA PRO A 84 -7.17 9.17 -7.13
C PRO A 84 -8.00 9.25 -5.86
N PHE A 85 -7.40 9.01 -4.68
CA PHE A 85 -8.11 9.13 -3.41
C PHE A 85 -8.57 10.59 -3.16
N MET A 86 -7.70 11.56 -3.43
CA MET A 86 -8.04 12.98 -3.37
C MET A 86 -9.14 13.35 -4.37
N ALA A 87 -9.03 12.87 -5.62
CA ALA A 87 -10.08 13.09 -6.62
C ALA A 87 -11.43 12.50 -6.18
N ALA A 88 -11.44 11.32 -5.57
CA ALA A 88 -12.63 10.70 -5.01
C ALA A 88 -13.23 11.53 -3.86
N ALA A 89 -12.40 11.92 -2.89
CA ALA A 89 -12.78 12.66 -1.69
C ALA A 89 -13.33 14.06 -1.99
N PHE A 90 -12.73 14.79 -2.93
CA PHE A 90 -13.05 16.20 -3.19
C PHE A 90 -13.84 16.45 -4.48
N GLY A 91 -13.74 15.57 -5.47
CA GLY A 91 -14.32 15.80 -6.81
C GLY A 91 -15.42 14.82 -7.25
N LEU A 92 -15.43 13.59 -6.74
CA LEU A 92 -16.34 12.53 -7.22
C LEU A 92 -17.41 12.11 -6.19
N GLY A 93 -17.52 12.85 -5.10
CA GLY A 93 -18.59 12.69 -4.11
C GLY A 93 -18.40 11.52 -3.14
N LEU A 94 -17.16 11.09 -2.88
CA LEU A 94 -16.90 10.11 -1.82
C LEU A 94 -17.30 10.72 -0.47
N SER A 95 -18.23 10.06 0.23
CA SER A 95 -18.73 10.57 1.51
C SER A 95 -17.68 10.38 2.61
N MET A 96 -16.99 11.46 2.98
CA MET A 96 -16.04 11.49 4.11
C MET A 96 -16.73 11.39 5.48
N ARG A 97 -18.06 11.51 5.53
CA ARG A 97 -18.85 11.28 6.75
C ARG A 97 -18.89 9.80 7.17
N ARG A 98 -18.53 8.88 6.28
CA ARG A 98 -18.43 7.46 6.61
C ARG A 98 -17.11 7.21 7.35
N PRO A 99 -17.13 6.61 8.55
CA PRO A 99 -15.93 6.44 9.37
C PRO A 99 -14.84 5.62 8.65
N VAL A 100 -15.22 4.66 7.81
CA VAL A 100 -14.28 3.87 7.01
C VAL A 100 -13.45 4.71 6.03
N ASN A 101 -14.06 5.75 5.43
CA ASN A 101 -13.37 6.62 4.48
C ASN A 101 -12.44 7.60 5.20
N ALA A 102 -12.86 8.11 6.35
CA ALA A 102 -12.01 8.94 7.21
C ALA A 102 -10.80 8.15 7.71
N PHE A 103 -11.01 6.90 8.14
CA PHE A 103 -9.93 6.00 8.55
C PHE A 103 -8.95 5.72 7.39
N ARG A 104 -9.46 5.40 6.20
CA ARG A 104 -8.61 5.21 5.00
C ARG A 104 -7.79 6.46 4.67
N ALA A 105 -8.39 7.65 4.76
CA ALA A 105 -7.68 8.90 4.52
C ALA A 105 -6.54 9.12 5.51
N ALA A 106 -6.80 8.91 6.80
CA ALA A 106 -5.79 9.02 7.85
C ALA A 106 -4.64 8.03 7.61
N LEU A 107 -4.97 6.79 7.23
CA LEU A 107 -3.97 5.76 6.96
C LEU A 107 -3.11 6.09 5.73
N VAL A 108 -3.70 6.54 4.63
CA VAL A 108 -2.96 7.00 3.43
C VAL A 108 -2.05 8.18 3.78
N PHE A 109 -2.52 9.13 4.59
CA PHE A 109 -1.72 10.26 5.03
C PHE A 109 -0.51 9.83 5.87
N VAL A 110 -0.71 8.93 6.84
CA VAL A 110 0.37 8.37 7.65
C VAL A 110 1.39 7.62 6.78
N LEU A 111 0.94 6.80 5.83
CA LEU A 111 1.81 6.09 4.90
C LEU A 111 2.62 7.04 4.02
N ALA A 112 2.00 8.10 3.50
CA ALA A 112 2.70 9.13 2.74
C ALA A 112 3.75 9.87 3.58
N ALA A 113 3.42 10.20 4.84
CA ALA A 113 4.36 10.83 5.76
C ALA A 113 5.54 9.90 6.11
N MET A 114 5.29 8.61 6.31
CA MET A 114 6.33 7.62 6.56
C MET A 114 7.25 7.45 5.34
N LEU A 115 6.70 7.41 4.13
CA LEU A 115 7.50 7.36 2.90
C LEU A 115 8.33 8.63 2.75
N ALA A 116 7.77 9.81 3.02
CA ALA A 116 8.51 11.06 2.97
C ALA A 116 9.68 11.06 3.97
N PHE A 117 9.45 10.62 5.21
CA PHE A 117 10.51 10.46 6.20
C PHE A 117 11.61 9.48 5.73
N HIS A 118 11.20 8.34 5.17
CA HIS A 118 12.11 7.33 4.62
C HIS A 118 12.99 7.92 3.51
N LEU A 119 12.39 8.55 2.50
CA LEU A 119 13.09 9.05 1.32
C LEU A 119 13.93 10.30 1.59
N VAL A 120 13.48 11.21 2.46
CA VAL A 120 14.12 12.52 2.66
C VAL A 120 15.13 12.52 3.80
N ALA A 121 14.90 11.73 4.85
CA ALA A 121 15.76 11.72 6.04
C ALA A 121 16.56 10.42 6.17
N LEU A 122 15.88 9.27 6.11
CA LEU A 122 16.49 8.01 6.50
C LEU A 122 17.41 7.42 5.42
N THR A 123 16.89 7.22 4.20
CA THR A 123 17.65 6.66 3.07
C THR A 123 18.89 7.49 2.74
N PRO A 124 18.83 8.84 2.63
CA PRO A 124 20.02 9.62 2.33
C PRO A 124 21.11 9.47 3.40
N ALA A 125 20.73 9.55 4.69
CA ALA A 125 21.68 9.39 5.78
C ALA A 125 22.34 8.00 5.79
N MET A 126 21.57 6.94 5.56
CA MET A 126 22.11 5.58 5.47
C MET A 126 23.00 5.39 4.24
N ASN A 127 22.62 5.94 3.09
CA ASN A 127 23.39 5.84 1.86
C ASN A 127 24.74 6.56 1.98
N THR A 128 24.80 7.70 2.67
CA THR A 128 26.07 8.40 2.93
C THR A 128 27.04 7.51 3.71
N GLU A 129 26.61 6.88 4.81
CA GLU A 129 27.47 5.98 5.59
C GLU A 129 27.87 4.74 4.78
N LEU A 130 26.95 4.19 3.98
CA LEU A 130 27.21 3.01 3.17
C LEU A 130 28.26 3.27 2.08
N GLN A 131 28.20 4.43 1.42
CA GLN A 131 29.19 4.83 0.42
C GLN A 131 30.55 5.10 1.07
N ALA A 132 30.57 5.77 2.23
CA ALA A 132 31.80 6.00 2.99
C ALA A 132 32.43 4.69 3.48
N TYR A 133 31.61 3.73 3.92
CA TYR A 133 32.06 2.37 4.24
C TYR A 133 32.72 1.69 3.05
N TRP A 134 32.08 1.71 1.87
CA TRP A 134 32.64 1.11 0.67
C TRP A 134 33.92 1.79 0.21
N GLN A 135 34.01 3.11 0.34
CA GLN A 135 35.22 3.85 -0.02
C GLN A 135 36.37 3.46 0.90
N ALA A 136 36.18 3.52 2.22
CA ALA A 136 37.21 3.14 3.19
C ALA A 136 37.65 1.67 3.02
N ALA A 137 36.71 0.76 2.76
CA ALA A 137 37.04 -0.63 2.45
C ALA A 137 37.85 -0.78 1.15
N ALA A 138 37.53 -0.02 0.10
CA ALA A 138 38.31 -0.05 -1.14
C ALA A 138 39.74 0.49 -0.96
N GLU A 139 39.93 1.42 -0.02
CA GLU A 139 41.23 1.98 0.37
C GLU A 139 42.02 1.08 1.34
N GLY A 140 41.41 0.00 1.85
CA GLY A 140 42.01 -0.89 2.85
C GLY A 140 42.01 -0.32 4.28
N ASP A 141 41.32 0.79 4.54
CA ASP A 141 41.18 1.37 5.87
C ASP A 141 40.08 0.65 6.66
N THR A 142 40.42 -0.53 7.20
CA THR A 142 39.51 -1.39 7.95
C THR A 142 38.91 -0.68 9.17
N ALA A 143 39.66 0.21 9.83
CA ALA A 143 39.19 0.92 11.02
C ALA A 143 38.12 1.97 10.68
N MET A 144 38.35 2.75 9.62
CA MET A 144 37.37 3.72 9.14
C MET A 144 36.13 3.02 8.55
N ALA A 145 36.34 1.93 7.80
CA ALA A 145 35.25 1.11 7.27
C ALA A 145 34.36 0.57 8.40
N ALA A 146 34.94 0.06 9.48
CA ALA A 146 34.19 -0.40 10.65
C ALA A 146 33.37 0.72 11.31
N THR A 147 33.92 1.94 11.36
CA THR A 147 33.23 3.11 11.93
C THR A 147 31.98 3.47 11.12
N HIS A 148 32.10 3.59 9.79
CA HIS A 148 30.94 3.87 8.93
C HIS A 148 29.92 2.74 8.91
N LYS A 149 30.37 1.49 8.95
CA LYS A 149 29.48 0.34 9.07
C LYS A 149 28.69 0.41 10.38
N ALA A 150 29.31 0.73 11.51
CA ALA A 150 28.62 0.88 12.78
C ALA A 150 27.58 2.02 12.75
N ALA A 151 27.90 3.13 12.09
CA ALA A 151 26.97 4.26 11.92
C ALA A 151 25.77 3.90 11.01
N PHE A 152 25.97 3.07 9.99
CA PHE A 152 24.91 2.48 9.19
C PHE A 152 24.03 1.53 10.03
N ASP A 153 24.67 0.59 10.74
CA ASP A 153 24.00 -0.43 11.56
C ASP A 153 23.15 0.20 12.68
N ALA A 154 23.58 1.33 13.24
CA ALA A 154 22.82 2.08 14.24
C ALA A 154 21.47 2.61 13.71
N ARG A 155 21.35 2.87 12.41
CA ARG A 155 20.11 3.36 11.76
C ARG A 155 19.24 2.22 11.22
N HIS A 156 19.82 1.04 11.01
CA HIS A 156 19.14 -0.11 10.44
C HIS A 156 17.87 -0.56 11.22
N PRO A 157 17.83 -0.57 12.57
CA PRO A 157 16.60 -0.86 13.32
C PRO A 157 15.45 0.11 13.02
N THR A 158 15.75 1.40 12.86
CA THR A 158 14.76 2.42 12.51
C THR A 158 14.22 2.18 11.10
N ALA A 159 15.09 1.90 10.12
CA ALA A 159 14.68 1.56 8.76
C ALA A 159 13.79 0.32 8.72
N ARG A 160 14.19 -0.73 9.43
CA ARG A 160 13.38 -1.95 9.57
C ARG A 160 12.01 -1.66 10.17
N LEU A 161 11.94 -0.86 11.23
CA LEU A 161 10.68 -0.50 11.88
C LEU A 161 9.77 0.28 10.93
N VAL A 162 10.30 1.31 10.25
CA VAL A 162 9.56 2.13 9.29
C VAL A 162 9.01 1.28 8.15
N LEU A 163 9.85 0.44 7.53
CA LEU A 163 9.42 -0.43 6.44
C LEU A 163 8.39 -1.46 6.90
N THR A 164 8.58 -2.08 8.07
CA THR A 164 7.61 -3.04 8.64
C THR A 164 6.25 -2.39 8.91
N ALA A 165 6.25 -1.23 9.55
CA ALA A 165 5.04 -0.48 9.83
C ALA A 165 4.36 0.01 8.54
N MET A 166 5.15 0.40 7.52
CA MET A 166 4.63 0.75 6.20
C MET A 166 3.98 -0.45 5.49
N THR A 167 4.62 -1.62 5.51
CA THR A 167 4.04 -2.88 4.98
C THR A 167 2.71 -3.19 5.66
N ALA A 168 2.67 -3.16 7.00
CA ALA A 168 1.44 -3.42 7.75
C ALA A 168 0.33 -2.40 7.45
N GLY A 169 0.68 -1.11 7.38
CA GLY A 169 -0.26 -0.05 7.03
C GLY A 169 -0.78 -0.17 5.59
N LEU A 170 0.06 -0.50 4.62
CA LEU A 170 -0.32 -0.75 3.23
C LEU A 170 -1.28 -1.95 3.12
N ALA A 171 -0.98 -3.05 3.81
CA ALA A 171 -1.84 -4.21 3.85
C ALA A 171 -3.22 -3.86 4.45
N LEU A 172 -3.24 -3.11 5.56
CA LEU A 172 -4.48 -2.66 6.19
C LEU A 172 -5.28 -1.72 5.28
N ALA A 173 -4.63 -0.77 4.60
CA ALA A 173 -5.26 0.15 3.66
C ALA A 173 -5.86 -0.59 2.46
N PHE A 174 -5.13 -1.56 1.92
CA PHE A 174 -5.56 -2.40 0.82
C PHE A 174 -6.81 -3.22 1.22
N MET A 175 -6.76 -3.91 2.36
CA MET A 175 -7.88 -4.71 2.86
C MET A 175 -9.11 -3.85 3.14
N ALA A 176 -8.94 -2.67 3.76
CA ALA A 176 -10.04 -1.74 4.01
C ALA A 176 -10.67 -1.23 2.69
N GLY A 177 -9.86 -0.96 1.67
CA GLY A 177 -10.35 -0.56 0.36
C GLY A 177 -11.12 -1.68 -0.36
N VAL A 178 -10.59 -2.91 -0.35
CA VAL A 178 -11.27 -4.09 -0.92
C VAL A 178 -12.62 -4.32 -0.23
N TRP A 179 -12.65 -4.25 1.10
CA TRP A 179 -13.88 -4.38 1.89
C TRP A 179 -14.91 -3.29 1.55
N SER A 180 -14.46 -2.05 1.40
CA SER A 180 -15.31 -0.91 1.02
C SER A 180 -15.96 -1.12 -0.36
N VAL A 181 -15.21 -1.64 -1.34
CA VAL A 181 -15.74 -1.93 -2.68
C VAL A 181 -16.71 -3.11 -2.65
N ALA A 182 -16.39 -4.18 -1.93
CA ALA A 182 -17.23 -5.39 -1.84
C ALA A 182 -18.60 -5.09 -1.21
N THR A 183 -18.62 -4.33 -0.12
CA THR A 183 -19.87 -3.96 0.58
C THR A 183 -20.74 -2.99 -0.23
N ALA A 184 -20.12 -2.09 -1.00
CA ALA A 184 -20.84 -1.19 -1.90
C ALA A 184 -21.56 -1.95 -3.04
N GLY A 185 -20.99 -3.05 -3.53
CA GLY A 185 -21.62 -3.89 -4.56
C GLY A 185 -22.82 -4.71 -4.06
N GLY A 186 -22.80 -5.15 -2.80
CA GLY A 186 -23.89 -5.90 -2.18
C GLY A 186 -25.19 -5.09 -2.05
N ALA A 187 -25.07 -3.82 -1.62
CA ALA A 187 -26.21 -2.94 -1.43
C ALA A 187 -27.00 -2.66 -2.72
N VAL A 188 -26.34 -2.63 -3.88
CA VAL A 188 -27.00 -2.43 -5.18
C VAL A 188 -27.87 -3.64 -5.55
N LYS A 189 -27.39 -4.86 -5.30
CA LYS A 189 -28.13 -6.09 -5.61
C LYS A 189 -29.37 -6.28 -4.73
N GLU A 190 -29.31 -5.84 -3.47
CA GLU A 190 -30.49 -5.88 -2.59
C GLU A 190 -31.58 -4.89 -3.00
N ALA A 191 -31.19 -3.70 -3.47
CA ALA A 191 -32.14 -2.70 -3.98
C ALA A 191 -32.82 -3.13 -5.29
N GLU A 192 -32.17 -3.96 -6.09
CA GLU A 192 -32.71 -4.46 -7.37
C GLU A 192 -33.61 -5.68 -7.22
N LYS A 193 -33.67 -6.33 -6.04
CA LYS A 193 -34.62 -7.43 -5.81
C LYS A 193 -36.04 -6.85 -5.94
N PRO A 194 -36.80 -7.15 -7.02
CA PRO A 194 -38.14 -6.62 -7.17
C PRO A 194 -38.94 -7.08 -5.96
N THR A 195 -39.54 -6.14 -5.24
CA THR A 195 -40.44 -6.40 -4.13
C THR A 195 -41.61 -7.21 -4.66
N ARG A 196 -41.43 -8.54 -4.66
CA ARG A 196 -42.38 -9.55 -5.15
C ARG A 196 -43.67 -9.60 -4.32
N SER A 197 -43.85 -8.66 -3.39
CA SER A 197 -45.05 -8.47 -2.58
C SER A 197 -46.19 -7.76 -3.32
N GLY A 198 -45.96 -7.19 -4.51
CA GLY A 198 -46.98 -6.47 -5.27
C GLY A 198 -47.99 -7.32 -6.06
N HIS A 199 -47.73 -8.61 -6.28
CA HIS A 199 -48.56 -9.44 -7.17
C HIS A 199 -49.55 -10.39 -6.48
N ARG A 200 -49.78 -10.24 -5.17
CA ARG A 200 -50.71 -11.11 -4.42
C ARG A 200 -51.92 -10.40 -3.80
N ARG A 201 -52.30 -9.21 -4.30
CA ARG A 201 -53.47 -8.47 -3.77
C ARG A 201 -54.59 -8.18 -4.77
N GLU A 202 -54.43 -8.40 -6.08
CA GLU A 202 -55.52 -8.11 -7.04
C GLU A 202 -56.36 -9.32 -7.51
N GLN A 203 -56.07 -10.55 -7.07
CA GLN A 203 -56.90 -11.72 -7.42
C GLN A 203 -58.06 -11.99 -6.44
N GLY A 204 -58.37 -11.08 -5.51
CA GLY A 204 -59.34 -11.31 -4.42
C GLY A 204 -60.60 -10.44 -4.39
N GLU A 205 -60.72 -9.38 -5.18
CA GLU A 205 -61.85 -8.43 -5.10
C GLU A 205 -62.72 -8.41 -6.35
N ALA A 206 -63.22 -9.59 -6.75
CA ALA A 206 -64.44 -9.67 -7.56
C ALA A 206 -65.68 -9.62 -6.63
N LYS A 207 -65.84 -8.53 -5.86
CA LYS A 207 -67.08 -8.30 -5.07
C LYS A 207 -68.09 -7.54 -5.93
N LEU A 208 -68.98 -8.31 -6.53
CA LEU A 208 -70.38 -8.02 -6.85
C LEU A 208 -70.79 -6.54 -6.67
N GLN A 209 -70.78 -5.75 -7.75
CA GLN A 209 -71.55 -4.52 -7.81
C GLN A 209 -73.03 -4.89 -8.02
N GLU A 210 -73.85 -4.73 -6.99
CA GLU A 210 -75.31 -4.80 -7.10
C GLU A 210 -75.83 -3.64 -7.97
N PRO A 211 -76.78 -3.88 -8.89
CA PRO A 211 -77.40 -2.83 -9.68
C PRO A 211 -78.35 -1.99 -8.80
N LEU A 212 -78.08 -0.68 -8.75
CA LEU A 212 -78.93 0.36 -8.17
C LEU A 212 -80.32 0.37 -8.84
N LEU A 213 -81.27 -0.34 -8.24
CA LEU A 213 -82.69 -0.23 -8.57
C LEU A 213 -83.31 0.99 -7.84
N LEU A 214 -83.58 2.02 -8.64
CA LEU A 214 -84.78 2.87 -8.62
C LEU A 214 -85.55 2.98 -7.28
N LYS A 215 -85.48 4.16 -6.65
CA LYS A 215 -86.62 4.70 -5.88
C LYS A 215 -86.97 6.11 -6.35
N ARG A 216 -87.96 6.13 -7.23
CA ARG A 216 -88.80 7.27 -7.63
C ARG A 216 -89.94 7.38 -6.60
N ARG A 217 -90.06 8.49 -5.88
CA ARG A 217 -91.30 8.99 -5.24
C ARG A 217 -91.17 10.52 -5.18
N LEU A 218 -91.91 11.19 -6.06
CA LEU A 218 -93.18 11.90 -5.83
C LEU A 218 -92.91 13.33 -5.39
#